data_AF-A0A948FWV9-F1
#
_entry.id   AF-A0A948FWV9-F1
#
_cell.length_a   1.000
_cell.length_b   1.000
_cell.length_c   1.000
_cell.angle_alpha   90.00
_cell.angle_beta   90.00
_cell.angle_gamma   90.00
#
_symmetry.space_group_name_H-M   'P 1'
#
loop_
_entity.id
_entity.type
_entity.pdbx_description
1 polymer ?
#
loop_
_entity_poly.entity_id
_entity_poly.type
_entity_poly.pdbx_seq_one_letter_code
_entity_poly.pdbx_strand_id
1 'polypeptide(L)' 'EAAGLPVTRELLPGFRALLFQLPGLLGEGVAASTRFDPQAKAVGEWLRSRLVDVPMSLLPEGRT' A
#
# COMPACT_ATOMS: atom_id res chain seq x y z
N GLU A 1 8.75 11.18 2.90
CA GLU A 1 7.59 11.15 3.81
C GLU A 1 7.58 9.91 4.70
N ALA A 2 7.63 8.70 4.14
CA ALA A 2 7.61 7.46 4.92
C ALA A 2 8.97 6.94 5.41
N ALA A 3 10.08 7.59 5.02
CA ALA A 3 11.44 7.15 5.37
C ALA A 3 11.64 7.18 6.89
N GLY A 4 12.17 6.08 7.43
CA GLY A 4 12.43 5.92 8.87
C GLY A 4 11.21 5.53 9.72
N LEU A 5 10.01 5.44 9.13
CA LEU A 5 8.84 4.92 9.84
C LEU A 5 8.90 3.38 9.93
N PRO A 6 8.38 2.78 11.01
CA PRO A 6 8.17 1.35 11.05
C PRO A 6 7.16 0.94 9.97
N VAL A 7 7.39 -0.23 9.38
CA VAL A 7 6.47 -0.83 8.40
C VAL A 7 6.08 -2.20 8.91
N THR A 8 4.78 -2.43 9.11
CA THR A 8 4.25 -3.77 9.34
C THR A 8 3.63 -4.32 8.06
N ARG A 9 3.73 -5.63 7.88
CA ARG A 9 3.17 -6.34 6.72
C ARG A 9 2.36 -7.53 7.21
N GLU A 10 1.12 -7.61 6.75
CA GLU A 10 0.22 -8.73 7.03
C GLU A 10 -0.22 -9.39 5.72
N LEU A 11 -0.24 -10.72 5.72
CA LEU A 11 -0.76 -11.51 4.61
C LEU A 11 -2.28 -11.58 4.73
N LEU A 12 -2.99 -11.42 3.61
CA LEU A 12 -4.44 -11.64 3.51
C LEU A 12 -4.69 -12.76 2.48
N PRO A 13 -4.50 -14.05 2.86
CA PRO A 13 -4.44 -15.15 1.89
C PRO A 13 -5.74 -15.35 1.11
N GLY A 14 -6.90 -15.18 1.77
CA GLY A 14 -8.21 -15.29 1.13
C GLY A 14 -8.48 -14.25 0.05
N PHE A 15 -7.75 -13.13 0.09
CA PHE A 15 -7.84 -12.04 -0.89
C PHE A 15 -6.65 -12.01 -1.86
N ARG A 16 -5.68 -12.91 -1.70
CA ARG A 16 -4.38 -12.86 -2.39
C ARG A 16 -3.73 -11.48 -2.30
N ALA A 17 -3.83 -10.85 -1.13
CA ALA A 17 -3.42 -9.48 -0.90
C ALA A 17 -2.42 -9.36 0.26
N LEU A 18 -1.76 -8.21 0.32
CA LEU A 18 -0.89 -7.79 1.40
C LEU A 18 -1.42 -6.48 1.97
N LEU A 19 -1.46 -6.37 3.29
CA LEU A 19 -1.70 -5.11 3.98
C LEU A 19 -0.38 -4.58 4.52
N PHE A 20 -0.07 -3.33 4.23
CA PHE A 20 1.05 -2.61 4.82
C PHE A 20 0.53 -1.49 5.71
N GLN A 21 1.07 -1.39 6.93
CA GLN A 21 0.75 -0.30 7.84
C GLN A 21 2.02 0.48 8.15
N LEU A 22 1.90 1.81 8.15
CA LEU A 22 3.01 2.73 8.42
C LEU A 22 2.61 3.64 9.60
N PRO A 23 2.74 3.17 10.85
CA PRO A 23 2.41 3.96 12.03
C PRO A 23 3.16 5.30 12.04
N GLY A 24 2.45 6.37 12.41
CA GLY A 24 3.00 7.72 12.47
C GLY A 24 3.01 8.49 11.15
N LEU A 25 2.71 7.86 10.00
CA LEU A 25 2.68 8.56 8.70
C LEU A 25 1.65 9.70 8.67
N LEU A 26 0.50 9.51 9.32
CA LEU A 26 -0.59 10.50 9.37
C LEU A 26 -0.60 11.36 10.65
N GLY A 27 0.41 11.23 11.52
CA GLY A 27 0.44 11.91 12.82
C GLY A 27 -0.79 11.59 13.68
N GLU A 28 -1.44 12.62 14.21
CA GLU A 28 -2.68 12.55 15.01
C GLU A 28 -3.94 12.22 14.19
N GLY A 29 -3.78 11.86 12.91
CA GLY A 29 -4.85 11.42 12.02
C GLY A 29 -5.37 12.53 11.10
N VAL A 30 -6.24 12.11 10.17
CA VAL A 30 -6.68 12.91 9.01
C VAL A 30 -7.30 14.25 9.42
N ALA A 31 -8.18 14.25 10.42
CA ALA A 31 -8.93 15.44 10.82
C ALA A 31 -8.06 16.51 11.53
N ALA A 32 -6.90 16.10 12.05
CA ALA A 32 -5.95 16.98 12.74
C ALA A 32 -4.73 17.34 11.86
N SER A 33 -4.64 16.77 10.65
CA SER A 33 -3.46 16.86 9.80
C SER A 33 -3.55 18.04 8.82
N THR A 34 -2.56 18.93 8.85
CA THR A 34 -2.39 20.01 7.87
C THR A 34 -1.52 19.59 6.67
N ARG A 35 -1.27 18.29 6.51
CA ARG A 35 -0.45 17.75 5.42
C ARG A 35 -1.15 17.96 4.07
N PHE A 36 -0.36 18.10 3.01
CA PHE A 36 -0.87 18.16 1.63
C PHE A 36 -1.64 16.89 1.25
N ASP A 37 -1.18 15.73 1.74
CA ASP A 37 -1.86 14.44 1.59
C ASP A 37 -2.24 13.88 2.98
N PRO A 38 -3.33 14.38 3.58
CA PRO A 38 -3.70 14.04 4.96
C PRO A 38 -4.18 12.59 5.11
N GLN A 39 -4.45 11.90 4.00
CA GLN A 39 -4.89 10.50 3.97
C GLN A 39 -3.84 9.54 3.39
N ALA A 40 -2.66 10.03 3.03
CA ALA A 40 -1.63 9.27 2.32
C ALA A 40 -2.10 8.64 0.97
N LYS A 41 -3.10 9.24 0.32
CA LYS A 41 -3.64 8.76 -0.96
C LYS A 41 -2.59 8.85 -2.07
N ALA A 42 -1.87 9.97 -2.17
CA ALA A 42 -0.84 10.17 -3.18
C ALA A 42 0.32 9.19 -2.99
N VAL A 43 0.67 8.86 -1.74
CA VAL A 43 1.67 7.81 -1.43
C VAL A 43 1.21 6.45 -1.94
N GLY A 44 -0.06 6.10 -1.73
CA GLY A 44 -0.65 4.85 -2.23
C GLY A 44 -0.66 4.78 -3.75
N GLU A 45 -1.02 5.87 -4.43
CA GLU A 45 -0.98 5.98 -5.89
C GLU A 45 0.45 5.86 -6.45
N TRP A 46 1.42 6.52 -5.81
CA TRP A 46 2.82 6.41 -6.19
C TRP A 46 3.33 4.97 -6.07
N LEU A 47 2.97 4.26 -4.99
CA LEU A 47 3.35 2.85 -4.80
C LEU A 47 2.72 1.95 -5.88
N ARG A 48 1.43 2.14 -6.20
CA ARG A 48 0.73 1.39 -7.25
C ARG A 48 1.27 1.67 -8.66
N SER A 49 1.92 2.80 -8.87
CA SER A 49 2.50 3.16 -10.17
C SER A 49 3.84 2.49 -10.48
N ARG A 50 4.41 1.72 -9.53
CA ARG A 50 5.69 1.04 -9.74
C ARG A 50 5.50 -0.15 -10.69
N LEU A 51 6.42 -0.30 -11.64
CA LEU A 51 6.51 -1.50 -12.47
C LEU A 51 7.13 -2.63 -11.63
N VAL A 52 6.50 -3.80 -11.65
CA VAL A 52 6.97 -5.00 -10.96
C VAL A 52 6.78 -6.21 -11.86
N ASP A 53 7.69 -7.16 -11.76
CA ASP A 53 7.55 -8.45 -12.43
C ASP A 53 6.45 -9.27 -11.71
N VAL A 54 5.42 -9.66 -12.46
CA VAL A 54 4.30 -10.45 -11.94
C VAL A 54 4.48 -11.91 -12.39
N PRO A 55 4.49 -12.89 -11.47
CA PRO A 55 4.60 -14.30 -11.84
C PRO A 55 3.45 -14.75 -12.74
N MET A 56 3.78 -15.43 -13.84
CA MET A 56 2.79 -15.99 -14.78
C MET A 56 1.82 -16.98 -14.12
N SER A 57 2.24 -17.64 -13.03
CA SER A 57 1.40 -18.55 -12.24
C SER A 57 0.20 -17.88 -11.56
N LEU A 58 0.14 -16.54 -11.54
CA LEU A 58 -1.01 -15.78 -11.03
C LEU A 58 -2.07 -15.50 -12.09
N LEU A 59 -1.76 -15.72 -13.37
CA LEU A 59 -2.74 -15.57 -14.44
C LEU A 59 -3.75 -16.73 -14.38
N PRO A 60 -5.05 -16.46 -14.59
CA PRO A 60 -6.02 -17.53 -14.73
C PRO A 60 -5.64 -18.43 -15.91
N GLU A 61 -5.83 -19.73 -15.76
CA GLU A 61 -5.70 -20.66 -16.89
C GLU A 61 -6.64 -20.20 -18.00
N GLY A 62 -6.10 -20.08 -19.21
CA GLY A 62 -6.77 -19.45 -20.33
C GLY A 62 -8.17 -20.03 -20.53
N ARG A 63 -9.20 -19.22 -20.31
CA ARG A 63 -10.54 -19.49 -20.82
C ARG A 63 -10.53 -19.05 -22.28
N THR A 64 -10.10 -19.95 -23.17
CA THR A 64 -10.50 -19.93 -24.59
C THR A 64 -11.94 -20.37 -24.72
#